data_AF-F1ASZ3-F1
#
_entry.id   AF-F1ASZ3-F1
#
_cell.length_a   1.000
_cell.length_b   1.000
_cell.length_c   1.000
_cell.angle_alpha   90.00
_cell.angle_beta   90.00
_cell.angle_gamma   90.00
#
_symmetry.space_group_name_H-M   'P 1'
#
loop_
_entity.id
_entity.type
_entity.pdbx_description
1 polymer ?
#
loop_
_entity_poly.entity_id
_entity_poly.type
_entity_poly.pdbx_seq_one_letter_code
_entity_poly.pdbx_strand_id
1 'polypeptide(L)'
;MSWSFSMFSLVLWTMVGGMMKHFSNFLSYLILVEGACVSLGAMMIQANNMVPMLGLFVFLVLVASETSLGLGLMVGLMRNVESGVYSLYSQGE
;
A
#
# COMPACT_ATOMS: atom_id res chain seq x y z
N MET A 1 9.87 24.09 -8.65
CA MET A 1 9.61 23.02 -7.67
C MET A 1 8.11 22.84 -7.32
N SER A 2 7.17 23.44 -8.07
CA SER A 2 5.73 23.47 -7.68
C SER A 2 4.87 22.39 -8.33
N TRP A 3 5.03 22.14 -9.64
CA TRP A 3 4.10 21.28 -10.38
C TRP A 3 4.28 19.79 -10.10
N SER A 4 5.52 19.29 -10.09
CA SER A 4 5.82 17.86 -9.80
C SER A 4 5.40 17.47 -8.37
N PHE A 5 5.58 18.38 -7.40
CA PHE A 5 5.19 18.14 -6.01
C PHE A 5 3.68 18.17 -5.83
N SER A 6 2.99 19.07 -6.54
CA SER A 6 1.51 19.11 -6.59
C SER A 6 0.93 17.83 -7.19
N MET A 7 1.50 17.33 -8.29
CA MET A 7 1.04 16.09 -8.93
C MET A 7 1.27 14.89 -8.03
N PHE A 8 2.41 14.83 -7.36
CA PHE A 8 2.70 13.80 -6.38
C PHE A 8 1.73 13.83 -5.19
N SER A 9 1.47 15.01 -4.63
CA SER A 9 0.53 15.18 -3.53
C SER A 9 -0.88 14.76 -3.92
N LEU A 10 -1.31 15.05 -5.16
CA LEU A 10 -2.58 14.56 -5.71
C LEU A 10 -2.59 13.03 -5.82
N VAL A 11 -1.54 12.42 -6.37
CA VAL A 11 -1.44 10.95 -6.46
C VAL A 11 -1.50 10.32 -5.07
N LEU A 12 -0.73 10.82 -4.11
CA LEU A 12 -0.80 10.36 -2.71
C LEU A 12 -2.21 10.49 -2.13
N TRP A 13 -2.85 11.65 -2.32
CA TRP A 13 -4.21 11.88 -1.83
C TRP A 13 -5.23 10.94 -2.49
N THR A 14 -5.07 10.61 -3.78
CA THR A 14 -5.93 9.62 -4.44
C THR A 14 -5.72 8.21 -3.89
N MET A 15 -4.48 7.82 -3.56
CA MET A 15 -4.19 6.52 -2.96
C MET A 15 -4.76 6.44 -1.53
N VAL A 16 -4.52 7.45 -0.71
CA VAL A 16 -5.04 7.55 0.67
C VAL A 16 -6.58 7.61 0.69
N GLY A 17 -7.18 8.42 -0.19
CA GLY A 17 -8.63 8.48 -0.36
C GLY A 17 -9.22 7.16 -0.87
N GLY A 18 -8.46 6.41 -1.67
CA GLY A 18 -8.75 5.04 -2.04
C GLY A 18 -8.81 4.14 -0.80
N MET A 19 -7.74 4.14 0.02
CA MET A 19 -7.62 3.32 1.24
C MET A 19 -8.73 3.56 2.27
N MET A 20 -9.30 4.77 2.35
CA MET A 20 -10.42 5.06 3.26
C MET A 20 -11.77 4.49 2.79
N LYS A 21 -11.86 3.99 1.56
CA LYS A 21 -13.05 3.28 1.09
C LYS A 21 -13.02 1.84 1.58
N HIS A 22 -14.18 1.34 1.98
CA HIS A 22 -14.33 -0.06 2.34
C HIS A 22 -14.07 -0.92 1.08
N PHE A 23 -12.95 -1.64 1.05
CA PHE A 23 -12.67 -2.61 -0.01
C PHE A 23 -13.30 -3.95 0.34
N SER A 24 -13.98 -4.56 -0.63
CA SER A 24 -14.40 -5.95 -0.56
C SER A 24 -13.23 -6.93 -0.71
N ASN A 25 -12.08 -6.46 -1.23
CA ASN A 25 -10.91 -7.28 -1.47
C ASN A 25 -9.66 -6.70 -0.77
N PHE A 26 -9.17 -7.43 0.23
CA PHE A 26 -7.97 -7.08 1.00
C PHE A 26 -6.73 -6.91 0.13
N LEU A 27 -6.62 -7.69 -0.95
CA LEU A 27 -5.51 -7.58 -1.90
C LEU A 27 -5.48 -6.20 -2.57
N SER A 28 -6.65 -5.67 -2.95
CA SER A 28 -6.75 -4.34 -3.55
C SER A 28 -6.34 -3.23 -2.59
N TYR A 29 -6.63 -3.41 -1.29
CA TYR A 29 -6.16 -2.51 -0.25
C TYR A 29 -4.63 -2.55 -0.11
N LEU A 30 -4.02 -3.75 -0.08
CA LEU A 30 -2.56 -3.90 -0.03
C LEU A 30 -1.86 -3.26 -1.24
N ILE A 31 -2.44 -3.39 -2.44
CA ILE A 31 -1.89 -2.76 -3.66
C ILE A 31 -1.89 -1.23 -3.55
N LEU A 32 -2.92 -0.64 -2.94
CA LEU A 32 -2.98 0.81 -2.73
C LEU A 32 -1.94 1.29 -1.70
N VAL A 33 -1.72 0.51 -0.64
CA VAL A 33 -0.66 0.77 0.34
C VAL A 33 0.72 0.75 -0.34
N GLU A 34 1.00 -0.29 -1.11
CA GLU A 34 2.25 -0.40 -1.87
C GLU A 34 2.41 0.74 -2.89
N GLY A 35 1.34 1.13 -3.59
CA GLY A 35 1.35 2.26 -4.49
C GLY A 35 1.72 3.58 -3.80
N ALA A 36 1.20 3.81 -2.59
CA ALA A 36 1.57 4.97 -1.78
C ALA A 36 3.05 4.90 -1.33
N CYS A 37 3.52 3.74 -0.86
CA CYS A 37 4.91 3.52 -0.43
C CYS A 37 5.92 3.69 -1.56
N VAL A 38 5.64 3.16 -2.76
CA VAL A 38 6.48 3.34 -3.96
C VAL A 38 6.54 4.81 -4.36
N SER A 39 5.41 5.52 -4.30
CA SER A 39 5.37 6.95 -4.61
C SER A 39 6.25 7.75 -3.63
N LEU A 40 6.18 7.43 -2.32
CA LEU A 40 7.03 8.03 -1.30
C LEU A 40 8.52 7.73 -1.55
N GLY A 41 8.84 6.49 -1.90
CA GLY A 41 10.20 6.10 -2.28
C GLY A 41 10.74 6.88 -3.47
N ALA A 42 9.92 7.07 -4.52
CA ALA A 42 10.29 7.88 -5.68
C ALA A 42 10.57 9.34 -5.31
N MET A 43 9.80 9.91 -4.38
CA MET A 43 10.06 11.26 -3.84
C MET A 43 11.35 11.33 -3.02
N MET A 44 11.64 10.32 -2.20
CA MET A 44 12.90 10.25 -1.44
C MET A 44 14.12 10.20 -2.38
N ILE A 45 14.01 9.46 -3.50
CA ILE A 45 15.04 9.43 -4.55
C ILE A 45 15.18 10.79 -5.22
N GLN A 46 14.05 11.43 -5.59
CA GLN A 46 14.06 12.74 -6.24
C GLN A 46 14.63 13.84 -5.34
N ALA A 47 14.44 13.73 -4.02
CA ALA A 47 14.95 14.69 -3.03
C ALA A 47 16.49 14.66 -2.88
N ASN A 48 17.18 13.72 -3.54
CA ASN A 48 18.60 13.52 -3.88
C ASN A 48 19.73 14.19 -3.04
N ASN A 49 19.46 14.59 -1.80
CA ASN A 49 20.42 15.18 -0.84
C ASN A 49 19.92 15.12 0.62
N MET A 50 18.65 14.78 0.86
CA MET A 50 18.04 14.78 2.20
C MET A 50 17.98 13.38 2.83
N VAL A 51 18.07 12.31 2.03
CA VAL A 51 17.92 10.93 2.49
C VAL A 51 19.19 10.14 2.15
N PRO A 52 19.90 9.54 3.14
CA PRO A 52 21.03 8.67 2.86
C PRO A 52 20.57 7.41 2.12
N MET A 53 21.39 6.87 1.20
CA MET A 53 21.08 5.61 0.48
C MET A 53 20.69 4.46 1.43
N LEU A 54 21.35 4.39 2.60
CA LEU A 54 21.02 3.42 3.63
C LEU A 54 19.57 3.58 4.14
N GLY A 55 19.09 4.82 4.30
CA GLY A 55 17.72 5.11 4.70
C GLY A 55 16.70 4.67 3.65
N LEU A 56 17.01 4.85 2.37
CA LEU A 56 16.19 4.36 1.25
C LEU A 56 16.14 2.82 1.21
N PHE A 57 17.27 2.16 1.44
CA PHE A 57 17.32 0.71 1.53
C PHE A 57 16.49 0.17 2.70
N VAL A 58 16.66 0.74 3.89
CA VAL A 58 15.88 0.36 5.09
C VAL A 58 14.39 0.60 4.86
N PHE A 59 14.01 1.72 4.24
CA PHE A 59 12.63 2.01 3.89
C PHE A 59 12.03 0.92 2.99
N LEU A 60 12.71 0.53 1.91
CA LEU A 60 12.23 -0.53 1.01
C LEU A 60 12.11 -1.88 1.71
N VAL A 61 13.04 -2.23 2.60
CA VAL A 61 12.98 -3.47 3.39
C VAL A 61 11.76 -3.46 4.32
N LEU A 62 11.49 -2.32 4.98
CA LEU A 62 10.33 -2.18 5.85
C LEU A 62 9.02 -2.30 5.08
N VAL A 63 8.89 -1.63 3.93
CA VAL A 63 7.71 -1.74 3.06
C VAL A 63 7.48 -3.18 2.61
N ALA A 64 8.53 -3.87 2.14
CA ALA A 64 8.41 -5.27 1.76
C ALA A 64 8.00 -6.19 2.94
N SER A 65 8.47 -5.88 4.16
CA SER A 65 8.10 -6.62 5.36
C SER A 65 6.65 -6.38 5.79
N GLU A 66 6.14 -5.15 5.64
CA GLU A 66 4.74 -4.81 5.89
C GLU A 66 3.83 -5.58 4.92
N THR A 67 4.17 -5.62 3.64
CA THR A 67 3.39 -6.33 2.62
C THR A 67 3.43 -7.84 2.82
N SER A 68 4.56 -8.40 3.24
CA SER A 68 4.66 -9.81 3.63
C SER A 68 3.74 -10.14 4.82
N LEU A 69 3.71 -9.30 5.85
CA LEU A 69 2.79 -9.44 6.99
C LEU A 69 1.33 -9.32 6.54
N GLY A 70 1.02 -8.35 5.69
CA GLY A 70 -0.30 -8.16 5.11
C GLY A 70 -0.77 -9.40 4.35
N LEU A 71 0.05 -9.92 3.42
CA LEU A 71 -0.27 -11.14 2.68
C LEU A 71 -0.39 -12.37 3.59
N GLY A 72 0.45 -12.47 4.63
CA GLY A 72 0.33 -13.53 5.65
C GLY A 72 -1.01 -13.49 6.37
N LEU A 73 -1.46 -12.29 6.78
CA LEU A 73 -2.79 -12.08 7.37
C LEU A 73 -3.90 -12.41 6.39
N MET A 74 -3.77 -12.02 5.12
CA MET A 74 -4.74 -12.34 4.06
C MET A 74 -4.93 -13.85 3.92
N VAL A 75 -3.84 -14.62 3.86
CA VAL A 75 -3.89 -16.08 3.77
C VAL A 75 -4.52 -16.68 5.03
N GLY A 76 -4.21 -16.13 6.22
CA GLY A 76 -4.83 -16.54 7.47
C GLY A 76 -6.36 -16.31 7.49
N LEU A 77 -6.80 -15.16 6.99
CA LEU A 77 -8.22 -14.81 6.86
C LEU A 77 -8.93 -15.68 5.81
N MET A 78 -8.31 -15.92 4.65
CA MET A 78 -8.86 -16.80 3.62
C MET A 78 -8.98 -18.26 4.06
N ARG A 79 -8.11 -18.72 4.97
CA ARG A 79 -8.19 -20.07 5.55
C ARG A 79 -9.25 -20.20 6.63
N ASN A 80 -9.67 -19.09 7.27
CA ASN A 80 -10.76 -19.05 8.23
C ASN A 80 -12.06 -18.58 7.56
N VAL A 81 -12.79 -19.55 6.99
CA VAL A 81 -14.09 -19.33 6.31
C VAL A 81 -15.15 -18.74 7.26
N GLU A 82 -15.06 -19.00 8.57
CA GLU A 82 -15.96 -18.45 9.60
C GLU A 82 -15.76 -16.95 9.86
N SER A 83 -14.68 -16.33 9.34
CA SER A 83 -14.40 -14.91 9.61
C SER A 83 -15.38 -13.95 8.91
N GLY A 84 -16.14 -14.40 7.91
CA GLY A 84 -17.24 -13.62 7.31
C GLY A 84 -16.85 -12.34 6.57
N VAL A 85 -15.57 -11.94 6.53
CA VAL A 85 -15.12 -10.67 5.94
C VAL A 85 -14.62 -10.81 4.49
N TYR A 86 -14.30 -12.03 4.04
CA TYR A 86 -13.79 -12.26 2.68
C TYR A 86 -14.40 -13.49 2.03
N SER A 87 -15.71 -13.46 1.81
CA SER A 87 -16.29 -14.32 0.80
C SER A 87 -15.88 -13.77 -0.58
N LEU A 88 -14.80 -14.30 -1.16
CA LEU A 88 -14.61 -14.25 -2.63
C LEU A 88 -15.83 -14.84 -3.37
N TYR A 89 -16.70 -15.56 -2.65
CA TYR A 89 -18.10 -15.73 -2.98
C TYR A 89 -18.92 -14.51 -2.54
N SER A 90 -18.89 -13.43 -3.31
CA SER A 90 -20.08 -12.59 -3.35
C SER A 90 -21.18 -13.45 -3.98
N GLN A 91 -22.18 -13.82 -3.17
CA GLN A 91 -23.54 -14.17 -3.62
C GLN A 91 -23.62 -15.03 -4.89
N GLY A 92 -23.54 -16.34 -4.71
CA GLY A 92 -23.90 -17.31 -5.72
C GLY A 92 -24.51 -18.50 -4.99
N GLU A 93 -25.84 -18.43 -4.81
CA GLU A 93 -26.77 -19.33 -4.08
C GLU A 93 -27.06 -18.96 -2.62
#